data_AF-N1QEC6-F1
#
_entry.id   AF-N1QEC6-F1
#
_cell.length_a   1.000
_cell.length_b   1.000
_cell.length_c   1.000
_cell.angle_alpha   90.00
_cell.angle_beta   90.00
_cell.angle_gamma   90.00
#
_symmetry.space_group_name_H-M   'P 1'
#
loop_
_entity.id
_entity.type
_entity.pdbx_description
1 polymer ?
#
loop_
_entity_poly.entity_id
_entity_poly.type
_entity_poly.pdbx_seq_one_letter_code
_entity_poly.pdbx_strand_id
1 'polypeptide(L)'
;MPPPLYTKPTFLLSILNLCATGGATYYLQNQISYSLEENEARADEIEGTLRGHIGLIHEAHERIEAKIGSAGIGKGGLENRELYDQRGRDEGKKGGK
;
A
#
# COMPACT_ATOMS: atom_id res chain seq x y z
N MET A 1 -32.73 -55.22 -0.43
CA MET A 1 -31.67 -54.30 0.01
C MET A 1 -31.23 -53.46 -1.18
N PRO A 2 -31.14 -52.13 -1.08
CA PRO A 2 -30.62 -51.31 -2.17
C PRO A 2 -29.12 -51.62 -2.40
N PRO A 3 -28.65 -51.54 -3.66
CA PRO A 3 -27.24 -51.75 -3.97
C PRO A 3 -26.37 -50.65 -3.33
N PRO A 4 -25.15 -50.98 -2.89
CA PRO A 4 -24.29 -50.04 -2.18
C PRO A 4 -23.79 -48.91 -3.10
N LEU A 5 -23.55 -47.73 -2.54
CA LEU A 5 -23.26 -46.50 -3.31
C LEU A 5 -22.00 -46.58 -4.19
N TYR A 6 -21.02 -47.41 -3.82
CA TYR A 6 -19.75 -47.57 -4.55
C TYR A 6 -19.88 -48.31 -5.89
N THR A 7 -21.01 -48.99 -6.15
CA THR A 7 -21.24 -49.66 -7.44
C THR A 7 -21.78 -48.71 -8.50
N LYS A 8 -22.05 -47.44 -8.16
CA LYS A 8 -22.50 -46.42 -9.11
C LYS A 8 -21.28 -45.71 -9.71
N PRO A 9 -21.13 -45.66 -11.05
CA PRO A 9 -19.98 -45.00 -11.69
C PRO A 9 -19.94 -43.49 -11.37
N THR A 10 -21.08 -42.88 -11.07
CA THR A 10 -21.17 -41.47 -10.63
C THR A 10 -20.47 -41.21 -9.30
N PHE A 11 -20.38 -42.19 -8.40
CA PHE A 11 -19.68 -42.04 -7.12
C PHE A 11 -18.16 -41.89 -7.32
N LEU A 12 -17.58 -42.68 -8.23
CA LEU A 12 -16.17 -42.58 -8.58
C LEU A 12 -15.85 -41.25 -9.27
N LEU A 13 -16.73 -40.77 -10.16
CA LEU A 13 -16.58 -39.46 -10.80
C LEU A 13 -16.66 -38.31 -9.79
N SER A 14 -17.54 -38.41 -8.79
CA SER A 14 -17.62 -37.41 -7.71
C SER A 14 -16.35 -37.39 -6.84
N ILE A 15 -15.78 -38.55 -6.51
CA ILE A 15 -14.50 -38.63 -5.78
C ILE A 15 -13.37 -38.03 -6.63
N LEU A 16 -13.31 -38.38 -7.92
CA LEU A 16 -12.29 -37.85 -8.83
C LEU A 16 -12.38 -36.33 -8.94
N ASN A 17 -13.58 -35.78 -9.09
CA ASN A 17 -13.80 -34.33 -9.11
C ASN A 17 -13.40 -33.68 -7.78
N LEU A 18 -13.72 -34.30 -6.64
CA LEU A 18 -13.32 -33.78 -5.32
C LEU A 18 -11.80 -33.80 -5.14
N CYS A 19 -11.12 -34.86 -5.60
CA CYS A 19 -9.66 -34.93 -5.58
C CYS A 19 -9.04 -33.92 -6.55
N ALA A 20 -9.63 -33.72 -7.74
CA ALA A 20 -9.14 -32.76 -8.72
C ALA A 20 -9.29 -31.32 -8.21
N THR A 21 -10.45 -30.95 -7.65
CA THR A 21 -10.67 -29.60 -7.09
C THR A 21 -9.88 -29.38 -5.82
N GLY A 22 -9.78 -30.39 -4.95
CA GLY A 22 -8.95 -30.34 -3.75
C GLY A 22 -7.46 -30.20 -4.07
N GLY A 23 -6.95 -30.99 -5.02
CA GLY A 23 -5.57 -30.92 -5.48
C GLY A 23 -5.24 -29.59 -6.17
N ALA A 24 -6.13 -29.09 -7.03
CA ALA A 24 -5.97 -27.78 -7.66
C ALA A 24 -5.96 -26.65 -6.62
N THR A 25 -6.87 -26.70 -5.63
CA THR A 25 -6.93 -25.72 -4.55
C THR A 25 -5.64 -25.72 -3.73
N TYR A 26 -5.12 -26.89 -3.37
CA TYR A 26 -3.88 -27.02 -2.61
C TYR A 26 -2.67 -26.47 -3.39
N TYR A 27 -2.59 -26.79 -4.69
CA TYR A 27 -1.54 -26.29 -5.56
C TYR A 27 -1.58 -24.75 -5.66
N LEU A 28 -2.76 -24.17 -5.89
CA LEU A 28 -2.95 -22.72 -5.96
C LEU A 28 -2.63 -22.04 -4.64
N GLN A 29 -3.01 -22.64 -3.51
CA GLN A 29 -2.69 -22.11 -2.19
C GLN A 29 -1.18 -21.97 -1.99
N ASN A 30 -0.41 -22.99 -2.37
CA ASN A 30 1.05 -22.94 -2.28
C ASN A 30 1.65 -21.80 -3.14
N GLN A 31 1.13 -21.62 -4.35
CA GLN A 31 1.60 -20.56 -5.25
C GLN A 31 1.24 -19.15 -4.74
N ILE A 32 0.06 -18.99 -4.14
CA ILE A 32 -0.36 -17.73 -3.51
C ILE A 32 0.53 -17.40 -2.32
N SER A 33 0.82 -18.37 -1.46
CA SER A 33 1.73 -18.18 -0.32
C SER A 33 3.12 -17.72 -0.76
N TYR A 34 3.68 -18.34 -1.79
CA TYR A 34 4.97 -17.92 -2.35
C TYR A 34 4.93 -16.50 -2.94
N SER A 35 3.88 -16.19 -3.69
CA SER A 35 3.69 -14.84 -4.27
C SER A 35 3.52 -13.76 -3.21
N LEU A 36 2.85 -14.08 -2.09
CA LEU A 36 2.71 -13.17 -0.96
C LEU A 36 4.06 -12.90 -0.29
N GLU A 37 4.88 -13.92 -0.07
CA GLU A 37 6.21 -13.77 0.51
C GLU A 37 7.12 -12.90 -0.36
N GLU A 38 7.10 -13.10 -1.69
CA GLU A 38 7.87 -12.26 -2.60
C GLU A 38 7.37 -10.81 -2.61
N ASN A 39 6.04 -10.60 -2.58
CA ASN A 39 5.47 -9.25 -2.52
C ASN A 39 5.75 -8.56 -1.18
N GLU A 40 5.76 -9.29 -0.08
CA GLU A 40 6.12 -8.76 1.23
C GLU A 40 7.60 -8.32 1.23
N ALA A 41 8.50 -9.13 0.68
CA ALA A 41 9.91 -8.76 0.53
C ALA A 41 10.10 -7.50 -0.33
N ARG A 42 9.38 -7.41 -1.46
CA ARG A 42 9.40 -6.21 -2.32
C ARG A 42 8.81 -4.98 -1.62
N ALA A 43 7.75 -5.16 -0.85
CA ALA A 43 7.11 -4.08 -0.10
C ALA A 43 8.04 -3.56 1.02
N ASP A 44 8.75 -4.43 1.72
CA ASP A 44 9.71 -4.06 2.75
C ASP A 44 10.89 -3.28 2.17
N GLU A 45 11.43 -3.71 1.02
CA GLU A 45 12.45 -2.94 0.31
C GLU A 45 11.95 -1.53 -0.05
N ILE A 46 10.74 -1.43 -0.62
CA ILE A 46 10.12 -0.14 -0.97
C ILE A 46 9.90 0.73 0.28
N GLU A 47 9.40 0.16 1.38
CA GLU A 47 9.21 0.87 2.65
C GLU A 47 10.55 1.38 3.22
N GLY A 48 11.60 0.56 3.16
CA GLY A 48 12.96 0.96 3.53
C GLY A 48 13.45 2.16 2.73
N THR A 49 13.27 2.16 1.41
CA THR A 49 13.65 3.30 0.57
C THR A 49 12.81 4.55 0.86
N LEU A 50 11.49 4.41 1.03
CA LEU A 50 10.57 5.50 1.35
C LEU A 50 10.93 6.13 2.70
N ARG A 51 11.25 5.32 3.71
CA ARG A 51 11.68 5.79 5.02
C ARG A 51 13.00 6.56 4.94
N GLY A 52 13.94 6.11 4.11
CA GLY A 52 15.17 6.86 3.80
C GLY A 52 14.89 8.22 3.18
N HIS A 53 13.99 8.29 2.18
CA HIS A 53 13.59 9.55 1.55
C HIS A 53 12.87 10.50 2.53
N ILE A 54 12.01 9.98 3.41
CA ILE A 54 11.37 10.77 4.47
C ILE A 54 12.43 11.37 5.40
N GLY A 55 13.47 10.60 5.74
CA GLY A 55 14.61 11.11 6.51
C GLY A 55 15.31 12.28 5.83
N LEU A 56 15.61 12.17 4.53
CA LEU A 56 16.22 13.25 3.75
C LEU A 56 15.34 14.50 3.68
N ILE A 57 14.02 14.32 3.54
CA ILE A 57 13.05 15.41 3.55
C ILE A 57 13.00 16.07 4.93
N HIS A 58 12.99 15.28 6.00
CA HIS A 58 12.98 15.79 7.37
C HIS A 58 14.24 16.59 7.68
N GLU A 59 15.41 16.09 7.29
CA GLU A 59 16.68 16.79 7.43
C GLU A 59 16.72 18.07 6.58
N ALA A 60 16.23 18.02 5.34
CA ALA A 60 16.13 19.20 4.49
C ALA A 60 15.19 20.27 5.11
N HIS A 61 14.08 19.84 5.69
CA HIS A 61 13.12 20.72 6.35
C HIS A 61 13.72 21.32 7.62
N GLU A 62 14.40 20.54 8.46
CA GLU A 62 15.12 21.03 9.64
C GLU A 62 16.23 22.02 9.25
N ARG A 63 16.98 21.76 8.19
CA ARG A 63 17.99 22.70 7.67
C ARG A 63 17.37 24.00 7.16
N ILE A 64 16.20 23.94 6.52
CA ILE A 64 15.46 25.12 6.09
C ILE A 64 14.95 25.89 7.31
N GLU A 65 14.34 25.23 8.29
CA GLU A 65 13.90 25.86 9.54
C GLU A 65 15.07 26.44 10.35
N ALA A 66 16.21 25.76 10.39
CA ALA A 66 17.42 26.25 11.05
C ALA A 66 18.02 27.45 10.32
N LYS A 67 18.04 27.45 8.97
CA LYS A 67 18.44 28.63 8.18
C LYS A 67 17.49 29.80 8.43
N ILE A 68 16.17 29.56 8.45
CA ILE A 68 15.15 30.57 8.74
C ILE A 68 15.26 31.07 10.20
N GLY A 69 15.49 30.17 11.15
CA GLY A 69 15.67 30.48 12.58
C GLY A 69 16.98 31.23 12.89
N SER A 70 18.03 30.98 12.11
CA SER A 70 19.33 31.67 12.22
C SER A 70 19.36 33.04 11.54
N ALA A 71 18.39 33.32 10.64
CA ALA A 71 18.23 34.61 9.98
C ALA A 71 17.46 35.66 10.83
N GLY A 72 17.23 35.40 12.11
CA GLY A 72 16.61 36.35 13.04
C GLY A 72 15.10 36.24 13.20
N ILE A 73 14.49 35.08 12.88
CA ILE A 73 13.08 34.80 13.16
C ILE A 73 12.99 33.56 14.03
N GLY A 74 13.04 33.76 15.35
CA GLY A 74 12.83 32.70 16.32
C GLY A 74 11.41 32.09 16.25
N LYS A 75 11.32 30.80 16.57
CA LYS A 75 10.12 29.95 16.76
C LYS A 75 8.91 30.28 15.88
N GLY A 76 8.84 29.60 14.74
CA GLY A 76 7.58 29.20 14.12
C GLY A 76 6.84 30.27 13.31
N GLY A 77 6.90 30.13 11.98
CA GLY A 77 5.66 30.02 11.20
C GLY A 77 4.97 31.28 10.66
N LEU A 78 5.57 32.48 10.67
CA LEU A 78 4.81 33.70 10.31
C LEU A 78 5.10 34.38 8.96
N GLU A 79 6.23 34.15 8.28
CA GLU A 79 6.48 34.89 7.01
C GLU A 79 5.80 34.27 5.77
N ASN A 80 5.53 32.96 5.75
CA ASN A 80 4.84 32.36 4.59
C ASN A 80 3.31 32.47 4.65
N ARG A 81 2.74 33.00 5.75
CA ARG A 81 1.29 33.14 5.89
C ARG A 81 0.71 34.05 4.81
N GLU A 82 1.43 35.10 4.41
CA GLU A 82 1.02 36.01 3.35
C GLU A 82 1.00 35.34 1.96
N LEU A 83 1.92 34.41 1.70
CA LEU A 83 1.98 33.60 0.47
C LEU A 83 0.87 32.53 0.40
N TYR A 84 0.41 32.04 1.55
CA TYR A 84 -0.76 31.14 1.64
C TYR A 84 -2.08 31.93 1.55
N ASP A 85 -2.17 33.09 2.20
CA ASP A 85 -3.34 33.99 2.11
C ASP A 85 -3.50 34.62 0.72
N GLN A 86 -2.41 34.86 -0.02
CA GLN A 86 -2.48 35.29 -1.43
C GLN A 86 -3.02 34.20 -2.35
N ARG A 87 -2.58 32.95 -2.15
CA ARG A 87 -3.08 31.81 -2.96
C ARG A 87 -4.58 31.57 -2.77
N GLY A 88 -5.09 31.64 -1.54
CA GLY A 88 -6.53 31.55 -1.29
C GLY A 88 -7.35 32.70 -1.90
N ARG A 89 -6.76 33.89 -2.06
CA ARG A 89 -7.41 35.04 -2.71
C ARG A 89 -7.41 34.96 -4.24
N ASP A 90 -6.38 34.39 -4.85
CA ASP A 90 -6.31 34.22 -6.31
C ASP A 90 -7.23 33.09 -6.82
N GLU A 91 -7.45 32.04 -6.03
CA GLU A 91 -8.44 31.00 -6.32
C GLU A 91 -9.88 31.55 -6.26
N GLY A 92 -10.19 32.42 -5.30
CA GLY A 92 -11.49 33.11 -5.22
C GLY A 92 -11.78 34.08 -6.36
N LYS A 93 -10.76 34.61 -7.03
CA LYS A 93 -10.90 35.54 -8.18
C LYS A 93 -11.10 34.84 -9.52
N LYS A 94 -10.64 33.58 -9.68
CA LYS A 94 -10.82 32.82 -10.93
C LYS A 94 -12.13 32.02 -10.99
N GLY A 95 -12.88 31.95 -9.89
CA GLY A 95 -14.17 31.22 -9.81
C GLY A 95 -15.43 32.09 -9.83
N GLY A 96 -15.33 33.40 -10.06
CA GLY A 96 -16.45 34.34 -9.95
C GLY A 96 -16.64 35.21 -11.18
N LYS A 97 -17.47 34.72 -12.11
CA LYS A 97 -17.94 35.30 -13.40
C LYS A 97 -17.08 35.00 -14.62
#